data_AF-A0A1V6KCA7-F1
#
_entry.id   AF-A0A1V6KCA7-F1
#
_cell.length_a   1.000
_cell.length_b   1.000
_cell.length_c   1.000
_cell.angle_alpha   90.00
_cell.angle_beta   90.00
_cell.angle_gamma   90.00
#
_symmetry.space_group_name_H-M   'P 1'
#
loop_
_entity.id
_entity.type
_entity.pdbx_description
1 polymer ?
#
loop_
_entity_poly.entity_id
_entity_poly.type
_entity_poly.pdbx_seq_one_letter_code
_entity_poly.pdbx_strand_id
1 'polypeptide(L)'
;MPKVDSAVILLLPRENKPVIKHPEHFHKLLHAAFVHRRKTLANNLIPVLGKEKTEELAKLSHIDFGKRGEELAEEDFILLSDCLADL
;
A
#
# COMPACT_ATOMS: atom_id res chain seq x y z
N MET A 1 36.86 -9.23 4.75
CA MET A 1 35.61 -9.78 5.32
C MET A 1 34.42 -8.98 4.77
N PRO A 2 33.24 -9.60 4.57
CA PRO A 2 32.03 -8.86 4.18
C PRO A 2 31.69 -7.78 5.22
N LYS A 3 31.16 -6.64 4.76
CA LYS A 3 30.86 -5.47 5.59
C LYS A 3 29.48 -5.50 6.25
N VAL A 4 28.67 -6.51 5.93
CA VAL A 4 27.28 -6.68 6.40
C VAL A 4 27.08 -8.13 6.82
N ASP A 5 26.16 -8.32 7.76
CA ASP A 5 25.82 -9.64 8.29
C ASP A 5 24.98 -10.46 7.31
N SER A 6 25.04 -11.79 7.45
CA SER A 6 24.25 -12.74 6.66
C SER A 6 23.13 -13.33 7.51
N ALA A 7 21.96 -13.56 6.91
CA ALA A 7 20.82 -14.22 7.52
C ALA A 7 20.20 -15.24 6.55
N VAL A 8 19.59 -16.30 7.09
CA VAL A 8 18.82 -17.30 6.34
C VAL A 8 17.35 -17.14 6.69
N ILE A 9 16.48 -17.02 5.68
CA ILE A 9 15.02 -16.88 5.85
C ILE A 9 14.33 -18.02 5.11
N LEU A 10 13.42 -18.72 5.79
CA LEU A 10 12.50 -19.69 5.19
C LEU A 10 11.11 -19.05 5.08
N LEU A 11 10.58 -18.95 3.87
CA LEU A 11 9.22 -18.48 3.61
C LEU A 11 8.31 -19.69 3.34
N LEU A 12 7.31 -19.89 4.20
CA LEU A 12 6.29 -20.92 3.99
C LEU A 12 5.02 -20.27 3.42
N PRO A 13 4.38 -20.88 2.42
CA PRO A 13 3.10 -20.39 1.92
C PRO A 13 2.06 -20.30 3.05
N ARG A 14 1.33 -19.19 3.12
CA ARG A 14 0.21 -19.02 4.07
C ARG A 14 -0.93 -19.96 3.67
N GLU A 15 -1.54 -20.62 4.64
CA GLU A 15 -2.76 -21.42 4.43
C GLU A 15 -3.95 -20.53 4.05
N ASN A 16 -4.13 -19.42 4.77
CA ASN A 16 -5.21 -18.45 4.53
C ASN A 16 -4.69 -17.24 3.76
N LYS A 17 -4.40 -17.43 2.47
CA LYS A 17 -3.98 -16.34 1.58
C LYS A 17 -5.16 -15.40 1.29
N PRO A 18 -5.02 -14.07 1.48
CA PRO A 18 -6.08 -13.14 1.13
C PRO A 18 -6.30 -13.11 -0.39
N VAL A 19 -7.56 -12.95 -0.80
CA VAL A 19 -7.93 -12.78 -2.21
C VAL A 19 -7.78 -11.31 -2.57
N ILE A 20 -6.94 -11.02 -3.55
CA ILE A 20 -6.75 -9.67 -4.09
C ILE A 20 -7.44 -9.63 -5.45
N LYS A 21 -8.61 -8.96 -5.53
CA LYS A 21 -9.42 -8.91 -6.76
C LYS A 21 -8.76 -8.06 -7.85
N HIS A 22 -8.06 -7.00 -7.44
CA HIS A 22 -7.40 -6.06 -8.34
C HIS A 22 -5.88 -5.97 -8.08
N PRO A 23 -5.09 -7.00 -8.45
CA PRO A 23 -3.65 -7.05 -8.16
C PRO A 23 -2.88 -5.85 -8.72
N GLU A 24 -3.25 -5.34 -9.88
CA GLU A 24 -2.60 -4.18 -10.49
C GLU A 24 -2.78 -2.90 -9.66
N HIS A 25 -4.00 -2.66 -9.14
CA HIS A 25 -4.27 -1.54 -8.24
C HIS A 25 -3.57 -1.72 -6.91
N PHE A 26 -3.59 -2.94 -6.35
CA PHE A 26 -2.89 -3.27 -5.12
C PHE A 26 -1.39 -2.99 -5.21
N HIS A 27 -0.71 -3.51 -6.24
CA HIS A 27 0.72 -3.28 -6.43
C HIS A 27 1.03 -1.80 -6.68
N LYS A 28 0.20 -1.11 -7.48
CA LYS A 28 0.38 0.33 -7.75
C LYS A 28 0.31 1.15 -6.46
N LEU A 29 -0.69 0.90 -5.62
CA LEU A 29 -0.88 1.58 -4.33
C LEU A 29 0.26 1.24 -3.37
N LEU A 30 0.62 -0.04 -3.25
CA LEU A 30 1.71 -0.51 -2.41
C LEU A 30 3.04 0.15 -2.81
N HIS A 31 3.39 0.16 -4.10
CA HIS A 31 4.60 0.83 -4.56
C HIS A 31 4.57 2.33 -4.27
N ALA A 32 3.48 3.01 -4.62
CA ALA A 32 3.35 4.45 -4.43
C ALA A 32 3.51 4.85 -2.95
N ALA A 33 2.87 4.13 -2.04
CA ALA A 33 2.89 4.41 -0.60
C ALA A 33 4.30 4.36 0.03
N PHE A 34 5.24 3.65 -0.59
CA PHE A 34 6.61 3.47 -0.07
C PHE A 34 7.70 4.24 -0.84
N VAL A 35 7.35 5.01 -1.90
CA VAL A 35 8.33 5.81 -2.67
C VAL A 35 9.08 6.80 -1.77
N HIS A 36 8.37 7.50 -0.89
CA HIS A 36 8.98 8.38 0.10
C HIS A 36 8.56 7.97 1.52
N ARG A 37 9.38 7.12 2.15
CA ARG A 37 9.12 6.50 3.46
C ARG A 37 8.67 7.46 4.57
N ARG A 38 9.14 8.71 4.58
CA ARG A 38 8.81 9.70 5.63
C ARG A 38 7.58 10.56 5.32
N LYS A 39 7.05 10.49 4.11
CA LYS A 39 5.85 11.25 3.69
C LYS A 39 4.58 10.48 4.01
N THR A 40 3.50 11.21 4.24
CA THR A 40 2.17 10.63 4.44
C THR A 40 1.67 9.94 3.17
N LEU A 41 0.68 9.07 3.33
CA LEU A 41 0.06 8.31 2.24
C LEU A 41 -0.52 9.26 1.19
N ALA A 42 -1.24 10.31 1.59
CA ALA A 42 -1.73 11.34 0.65
C ALA A 42 -0.59 11.91 -0.22
N ASN A 43 0.52 12.30 0.40
CA ASN A 43 1.65 12.91 -0.31
C ASN A 43 2.36 11.94 -1.26
N ASN A 44 2.28 10.64 -0.99
CA ASN A 44 2.81 9.60 -1.86
C ASN A 44 1.85 9.23 -3.00
N LEU A 45 0.53 9.31 -2.78
CA LEU A 45 -0.49 8.93 -3.76
C LEU A 45 -0.87 10.05 -4.73
N ILE A 46 -0.87 11.32 -4.30
CA ILE A 46 -1.25 12.48 -5.14
C ILE A 46 -0.46 12.53 -6.46
N PRO A 47 0.87 12.33 -6.49
CA PRO A 47 1.62 12.35 -7.75
C PRO A 47 1.22 11.25 -8.75
N VAL A 48 0.60 10.17 -8.26
CA VAL A 48 0.30 8.96 -9.03
C VAL A 48 -1.17 8.88 -9.44
N LEU A 49 -2.08 9.35 -8.57
CA LEU A 49 -3.53 9.27 -8.77
C LEU A 49 -4.17 10.65 -9.06
N GLY A 50 -3.46 11.74 -8.77
CA GLY A 50 -4.04 13.08 -8.73
C GLY A 50 -4.71 13.39 -7.40
N LYS A 51 -4.87 14.69 -7.11
CA LYS A 51 -5.41 15.16 -5.82
C LYS A 51 -6.86 14.73 -5.59
N GLU A 52 -7.73 14.94 -6.58
CA GLU A 52 -9.16 14.65 -6.46
C GLU A 52 -9.41 13.16 -6.19
N LYS A 53 -8.85 12.26 -7.01
CA LYS A 53 -8.96 10.81 -6.79
C LYS A 53 -8.39 10.36 -5.46
N THR A 54 -7.29 10.98 -4.98
CA THR A 54 -6.71 10.64 -3.68
C THR A 54 -7.64 11.02 -2.52
N GLU A 55 -8.27 12.19 -2.60
CA GLU A 55 -9.24 12.64 -1.59
C GLU A 55 -10.51 11.79 -1.60
N GLU A 56 -10.98 11.40 -2.79
CA GLU A 56 -12.14 10.51 -2.94
C GLU A 56 -11.85 9.10 -2.40
N LEU A 57 -10.67 8.55 -2.71
CA LEU A 57 -10.23 7.26 -2.18
C LEU A 57 -10.11 7.26 -0.65
N ALA A 58 -9.61 8.35 -0.06
CA ALA A 58 -9.55 8.49 1.39
C ALA A 58 -10.95 8.50 2.03
N LYS A 59 -11.91 9.17 1.39
CA LYS A 59 -13.31 9.20 1.86
C LYS A 59 -13.98 7.83 1.74
N LEU A 60 -13.79 7.14 0.61
CA LEU A 60 -14.44 5.86 0.33
C LEU A 60 -13.87 4.72 1.19
N SER A 61 -12.55 4.69 1.39
CA SER A 61 -11.89 3.66 2.20
C SER A 61 -11.98 3.89 3.70
N HIS A 62 -12.33 5.11 4.13
CA HIS A 62 -12.30 5.54 5.53
C HIS A 62 -10.93 5.38 6.23
N ILE A 63 -9.85 5.31 5.46
CA ILE A 63 -8.47 5.22 5.96
C ILE A 63 -7.90 6.63 6.15
N ASP A 64 -7.15 6.83 7.24
CA ASP A 64 -6.42 8.08 7.48
C ASP A 64 -5.19 8.19 6.57
N PHE A 65 -5.26 9.06 5.57
CA PHE A 65 -4.16 9.33 4.64
C PHE A 65 -3.08 10.26 5.20
N GLY A 66 -3.24 10.71 6.46
CA GLY A 66 -2.19 11.33 7.28
C GLY A 66 -1.13 10.34 7.75
N LYS A 67 -1.45 9.03 7.82
CA LYS A 67 -0.50 7.96 8.12
C LYS A 67 0.54 7.79 7.02
N ARG A 68 1.67 7.17 7.34
CA ARG A 68 2.69 6.72 6.37
C ARG A 68 2.36 5.32 5.87
N GLY A 69 2.90 4.96 4.71
CA GLY A 69 2.69 3.62 4.12
C GLY A 69 3.10 2.46 5.04
N GLU A 70 4.12 2.65 5.88
CA GLU A 70 4.59 1.65 6.84
C GLU A 70 3.66 1.46 8.06
N GLU A 71 2.66 2.32 8.24
CA GLU A 71 1.67 2.24 9.32
C GLU A 71 0.38 1.54 8.89
N LEU A 72 0.26 1.16 7.61
CA LEU A 72 -0.89 0.43 7.06
C LEU A 72 -0.65 -1.07 7.10
N ALA A 73 -1.73 -1.82 7.32
CA ALA A 73 -1.72 -3.28 7.24
C ALA A 73 -1.95 -3.77 5.79
N GLU A 74 -1.72 -5.07 5.54
CA GLU A 74 -1.97 -5.68 4.22
C GLU A 74 -3.42 -5.49 3.79
N GLU A 75 -4.34 -5.67 4.74
CA GLU A 75 -5.78 -5.58 4.54
C GLU A 75 -6.22 -4.16 4.11
N ASP A 76 -5.53 -3.12 4.61
CA ASP A 76 -5.77 -1.74 4.23
C ASP A 76 -5.44 -1.53 2.73
N PHE A 77 -4.32 -2.07 2.26
CA PHE A 77 -3.95 -1.99 0.85
C PHE A 77 -4.90 -2.78 -0.06
N ILE A 78 -5.41 -3.92 0.41
CA ILE A 78 -6.43 -4.69 -0.31
C ILE A 78 -7.72 -3.87 -0.43
N LEU A 79 -8.18 -3.28 0.67
CA LEU A 79 -9.36 -2.40 0.68
C LEU A 79 -9.17 -1.21 -0.26
N LEU A 80 -8.02 -0.53 -0.20
CA LEU A 80 -7.72 0.59 -1.09
C LEU A 80 -7.72 0.15 -2.56
N SER A 81 -7.28 -1.07 -2.86
CA SER A 81 -7.30 -1.59 -4.23
C SER A 81 -8.70 -1.87 -4.74
N ASP A 82 -9.59 -2.38 -3.88
CA ASP A 82 -11.00 -2.60 -4.18
C ASP A 82 -11.70 -1.23 -4.37
N CYS A 83 -11.52 -0.29 -3.44
CA CYS A 83 -12.10 1.06 -3.56
C CYS A 83 -11.61 1.82 -4.80
N LEU A 84 -10.33 1.67 -5.19
CA LEU A 84 -9.80 2.34 -6.38
C LEU A 84 -10.38 1.78 -7.68
N ALA A 85 -10.79 0.51 -7.70
CA ALA A 85 -11.44 -0.09 -8.86
C ALA A 85 -12.85 0.49 -9.10
N ASP A 86 -13.50 0.98 -8.04
CA ASP A 86 -14.85 1.57 -8.09
C ASP A 86 -14.84 3.08 -8.42
N LEU A 87 -13.66 3.70 -8.63
CA LEU A 87 -13.44 5.15 -8.87
C LEU A 87 -13.08 5.53 -10.33
#